data_AF-C6BQX9-F1
#
_entry.id   AF-C6BQX9-F1
#
_cell.length_a   1.000
_cell.length_b   1.000
_cell.length_c   1.000
_cell.angle_alpha   90.00
_cell.angle_beta   90.00
_cell.angle_gamma   90.00
#
_symmetry.space_group_name_H-M   'P 1'
#
loop_
_entity.id
_entity.type
_entity.pdbx_description
1 polymer ?
#
loop_
_entity_poly.entity_id
_entity_poly.type
_entity_poly.pdbx_seq_one_letter_code
_entity_poly.pdbx_strand_id
1 'polypeptide(L)'
;MYIITINHTKTETRTTMAGVLALLNADKSIPRKFTADSFTVHTVENGPIPVVGLPRGRIGLRPDGTVHEILLHVITEVERIILKPDGKLLRPYEVSFESWEAVLAASALAYESEYLIDPERLKEGSLFSEFQVESPQRFITDELLRRFGFGTGGPHAYPGGGACKGHEWHVAYALQRGERVKDCILNFYRHTSTAIPHGLEWLNALIEFPVLRGALPAETLRDLCDVLRREKMAMTEQNVSKLLAIVRALPVGSSYIDIDDAFYDAKILGPLTAPTLQLAEGPDAEPLSPLAKRVTECVNESVYEKTVARLRQEREDGNLSKRRFELQMMMAERQRNCRNYHYGNMIASLLLERNVAGLLEILDQPNNKSSKRAIREVIGVNLLTVTGAARRRAIFSMCGFAQQEQDVWEQHAAEAKAEKRRIEAMEQAKKTAESVRYSVGGGQVMTGKQYVDLCIAEGFSQIVPSRRGNAVSYLFVDPKRDLGRPLKVKDGTLDYARACLSTPAERVPAYA
;
A
#
# COMPACT_ATOMS: atom_id res chain seq x y z
N MET A 1 -13.96 -8.93 45.46
CA MET A 1 -15.02 -8.41 44.56
C MET A 1 -15.05 -6.89 44.62
N TYR A 2 -15.27 -6.24 43.48
CA TYR A 2 -15.29 -4.79 43.30
C TYR A 2 -16.70 -4.33 42.93
N ILE A 3 -17.18 -3.28 43.59
CA ILE A 3 -18.47 -2.63 43.34
C ILE A 3 -18.18 -1.26 42.72
N ILE A 4 -18.80 -1.00 41.57
CA ILE A 4 -18.57 0.19 40.76
C ILE A 4 -19.91 0.89 40.60
N THR A 5 -20.02 2.12 41.10
CA THR A 5 -21.23 2.93 40.92
C THR A 5 -20.96 3.98 39.86
N ILE A 6 -21.81 4.04 38.84
CA ILE A 6 -21.73 4.96 37.70
C ILE A 6 -22.86 5.99 37.83
N ASN A 7 -22.52 7.28 37.85
CA ASN A 7 -23.43 8.41 38.00
C ASN A 7 -24.44 8.26 39.15
N HIS A 8 -24.04 7.60 40.25
CA HIS A 8 -24.90 7.28 41.41
C HIS A 8 -26.22 6.54 41.09
N THR A 9 -26.35 5.97 39.90
CA THR A 9 -27.62 5.43 39.38
C THR A 9 -27.49 4.00 38.89
N LYS A 10 -26.32 3.61 38.38
CA LYS A 10 -26.06 2.26 37.91
C LYS A 10 -24.96 1.61 38.75
N THR A 11 -25.18 0.39 39.21
CA THR A 11 -24.18 -0.41 39.92
C THR A 11 -23.74 -1.58 39.06
N GLU A 12 -22.43 -1.72 38.90
CA GLU A 12 -21.76 -2.81 38.20
C GLU A 12 -20.82 -3.53 39.17
N THR A 13 -20.54 -4.80 38.92
CA THR A 13 -19.58 -5.56 39.74
C THR A 13 -18.51 -6.20 38.87
N ARG A 14 -17.28 -6.22 39.39
CA ARG A 14 -16.14 -6.90 38.76
C ARG A 14 -15.41 -7.74 39.79
N THR A 15 -14.85 -8.86 39.36
CA THR A 15 -14.15 -9.78 40.27
C THR A 15 -12.67 -9.43 40.43
N THR A 16 -12.08 -8.72 39.47
CA THR A 16 -10.67 -8.30 39.48
C THR A 16 -10.54 -6.79 39.26
N MET A 17 -9.47 -6.20 39.79
CA MET A 17 -9.10 -4.80 39.58
C MET A 17 -8.85 -4.50 38.10
N ALA A 18 -8.22 -5.42 37.38
CA ALA A 18 -8.04 -5.29 35.93
C ALA A 18 -9.39 -5.24 35.18
N GLY A 19 -10.39 -5.98 35.64
CA GLY A 19 -11.76 -5.91 35.12
C GLY A 19 -12.43 -4.57 35.41
N VAL A 20 -12.13 -3.94 36.54
CA VAL A 20 -12.56 -2.56 36.83
C VAL A 20 -11.92 -1.60 35.82
N LEU A 21 -10.61 -1.67 35.62
CA LEU A 21 -9.91 -0.82 34.65
C LEU A 21 -10.43 -0.98 33.22
N ALA A 22 -10.69 -2.22 32.80
CA ALA A 22 -11.28 -2.52 31.50
C ALA A 22 -12.65 -1.86 31.35
N LEU A 23 -13.51 -1.95 32.38
CA LEU A 23 -14.83 -1.31 32.36
C LEU A 23 -14.73 0.22 32.30
N LEU A 24 -13.92 0.83 33.18
CA LEU A 24 -13.76 2.30 33.27
C LEU A 24 -13.23 2.90 31.96
N ASN A 25 -12.49 2.12 31.17
CA ASN A 25 -11.87 2.57 29.93
C ASN A 25 -12.45 1.92 28.67
N ALA A 26 -13.62 1.26 28.77
CA ALA A 26 -14.30 0.63 27.64
C ALA A 26 -14.75 1.65 26.57
N ASP A 27 -15.19 2.85 26.99
CA ASP A 27 -15.54 3.94 26.05
C ASP A 27 -14.27 4.58 25.48
N LYS A 28 -14.12 4.53 24.16
CA LYS A 28 -12.98 5.11 23.43
C LYS A 28 -13.36 6.39 22.66
N SER A 29 -14.57 6.93 22.84
CA SER A 29 -15.01 8.14 22.14
C SER A 29 -14.22 9.38 22.55
N ILE A 30 -14.14 10.37 21.65
CA ILE A 30 -13.53 11.68 21.92
C ILE A 30 -14.55 12.77 21.54
N PRO A 31 -15.05 13.58 22.50
CA PRO A 31 -14.81 13.49 23.94
C PRO A 31 -15.45 12.24 24.56
N ARG A 32 -14.92 11.79 25.70
CA ARG A 32 -15.50 10.66 26.47
C ARG A 32 -16.80 11.09 27.14
N LYS A 33 -17.74 10.15 27.27
CA LYS A 33 -19.03 10.39 27.93
C LYS A 33 -18.94 10.50 29.46
N PHE A 34 -17.97 9.82 30.07
CA PHE A 34 -17.80 9.77 31.53
C PHE A 34 -16.47 10.36 31.97
N THR A 35 -16.46 11.01 33.13
CA THR A 35 -15.27 11.54 33.81
C THR A 35 -14.99 10.75 35.09
N ALA A 36 -13.88 11.01 35.78
CA ALA A 36 -13.55 10.33 37.03
C ALA A 36 -14.64 10.48 38.10
N ASP A 37 -15.25 11.67 38.21
CA ASP A 37 -16.33 11.97 39.15
C ASP A 37 -17.62 11.19 38.87
N SER A 38 -17.75 10.62 37.67
CA SER A 38 -18.86 9.73 37.33
C SER A 38 -18.78 8.37 38.03
N PHE A 39 -17.65 8.02 38.65
CA PHE A 39 -17.43 6.69 39.21
C PHE A 39 -17.06 6.71 40.68
N THR A 40 -17.66 5.80 41.45
CA THR A 40 -17.13 5.38 42.75
C THR A 40 -16.79 3.89 42.70
N VAL A 41 -15.60 3.54 43.21
CA VAL A 41 -15.11 2.16 43.23
C VAL A 41 -14.82 1.77 44.66
N HIS A 42 -15.39 0.64 45.08
CA HIS A 42 -15.18 0.07 46.41
C HIS A 42 -14.84 -1.40 46.30
N THR A 43 -13.90 -1.84 47.14
CA THR A 43 -13.67 -3.26 47.39
C THR A 43 -14.51 -3.70 48.57
N VAL A 44 -15.00 -4.94 48.54
CA VAL A 44 -15.73 -5.51 49.68
C VAL A 44 -14.83 -5.67 50.91
N GLU A 45 -13.53 -5.88 50.72
CA GLU A 45 -12.57 -6.19 51.78
C GLU A 45 -11.82 -4.96 52.32
N ASN A 46 -11.38 -4.05 51.45
CA ASN A 46 -10.45 -2.97 51.79
C ASN A 46 -11.09 -1.56 51.70
N GLY A 47 -12.38 -1.46 51.40
CA GLY A 47 -13.10 -0.19 51.34
C GLY A 47 -12.89 0.61 50.03
N PRO A 48 -13.05 1.95 50.04
CA PRO A 48 -13.01 2.78 48.84
C PRO A 48 -11.64 2.80 48.17
N ILE A 49 -11.62 2.72 46.84
CA ILE A 49 -10.43 2.98 46.02
C ILE A 49 -10.61 4.36 45.36
N PRO A 50 -9.69 5.31 45.57
CA PRO A 50 -9.72 6.60 44.89
C PRO A 50 -9.68 6.43 43.36
N VAL A 51 -10.61 7.11 42.69
CA VAL A 51 -10.70 7.19 41.23
C VAL A 51 -10.09 8.51 40.78
N VAL A 52 -9.25 8.49 39.75
CA VAL A 52 -8.55 9.69 39.27
C VAL A 52 -8.71 9.88 37.77
N GLY A 53 -8.80 11.15 37.36
CA GLY A 53 -8.78 11.53 35.95
C GLY A 53 -7.35 11.55 35.40
N LEU A 54 -7.16 10.99 34.22
CA LEU A 54 -5.89 10.94 33.50
C LEU A 54 -5.98 11.70 32.18
N PRO A 55 -4.84 12.02 31.54
CA PRO A 55 -4.83 12.71 30.25
C PRO A 55 -5.71 12.02 29.20
N ARG A 56 -6.33 12.84 28.34
CA ARG A 56 -7.27 12.41 27.29
C ARG A 56 -8.56 11.76 27.81
N GLY A 57 -8.98 12.11 29.04
CA GLY A 57 -10.21 11.60 29.64
C GLY A 57 -10.12 10.13 30.10
N ARG A 58 -8.91 9.58 30.17
CA ARG A 58 -8.69 8.23 30.70
C ARG A 58 -8.96 8.22 32.21
N ILE A 59 -9.30 7.06 32.75
CA ILE A 59 -9.68 6.93 34.17
C ILE A 59 -8.77 5.90 34.82
N GLY A 60 -8.14 6.29 35.94
CA GLY A 60 -7.29 5.44 36.75
C GLY A 60 -7.85 5.22 38.15
N LEU A 61 -7.22 4.32 38.88
CA LEU A 61 -7.46 4.01 40.28
C LEU A 61 -6.18 4.24 41.09
N ARG A 62 -6.30 4.45 42.39
CA ARG A 62 -5.16 4.57 43.32
C ARG A 62 -5.32 3.61 44.50
N PRO A 63 -5.11 2.29 44.28
CA PRO A 63 -5.12 1.34 45.38
C PRO A 63 -3.96 1.61 46.35
N ASP A 64 -4.15 1.22 47.61
CA ASP A 64 -3.11 1.28 48.63
C ASP A 64 -2.03 0.21 48.39
N GLY A 65 -0.80 0.50 48.83
CA GLY A 65 0.36 -0.40 48.70
C GLY A 65 1.51 0.17 47.88
N THR A 66 2.61 -0.58 47.84
CA THR A 66 3.77 -0.29 46.99
C THR A 66 3.50 -0.62 45.52
N VAL A 67 4.29 -0.05 44.61
CA VAL A 67 4.16 -0.34 43.16
C VAL A 67 4.21 -1.84 42.88
N HIS A 68 5.15 -2.55 43.51
CA HIS A 68 5.31 -3.99 43.35
C HIS A 68 4.07 -4.76 43.84
N GLU A 69 3.57 -4.45 45.04
CA GLU A 69 2.40 -5.10 45.61
C GLU A 69 1.15 -4.90 44.75
N ILE A 70 0.93 -3.68 44.26
CA ILE A 70 -0.22 -3.35 43.40
C ILE A 70 -0.17 -4.17 42.10
N LEU A 71 0.96 -4.16 41.39
CA LEU A 71 1.09 -4.89 40.12
C LEU A 71 1.02 -6.40 40.32
N LEU A 72 1.68 -6.92 41.36
CA LEU A 72 1.64 -8.34 41.71
C LEU A 72 0.22 -8.80 42.09
N HIS A 73 -0.52 -7.95 42.82
CA HIS A 73 -1.90 -8.22 43.21
C HIS A 73 -2.80 -8.35 41.96
N VAL A 74 -2.71 -7.41 41.02
CA VAL A 74 -3.47 -7.45 39.77
C VAL A 74 -3.20 -8.73 38.97
N ILE A 75 -1.93 -9.10 38.79
CA ILE A 75 -1.56 -10.34 38.05
C ILE A 75 -2.07 -11.58 38.80
N THR A 76 -1.99 -11.57 40.13
CA THR A 76 -2.43 -12.70 40.96
C THR A 76 -3.95 -12.87 40.95
N GLU A 77 -4.73 -11.78 40.94
CA GLU A 77 -6.18 -11.84 40.73
C GLU A 77 -6.52 -12.42 39.36
N VAL A 78 -5.88 -11.95 38.29
CA VAL A 78 -6.09 -12.48 36.94
C VAL A 78 -5.75 -13.97 36.86
N GLU A 79 -4.63 -14.38 37.46
CA GLU A 79 -4.27 -15.79 37.55
C GLU A 79 -5.33 -16.60 38.28
N ARG A 80 -5.66 -16.25 39.52
CA ARG A 80 -6.51 -17.07 40.38
C ARG A 80 -7.98 -17.06 39.97
N ILE A 81 -8.49 -15.94 39.45
CA ILE A 81 -9.93 -15.76 39.22
C ILE A 81 -10.29 -16.04 37.76
N ILE A 82 -9.42 -15.70 36.81
CA ILE A 82 -9.74 -15.75 35.38
C ILE A 82 -9.02 -16.89 34.68
N LEU A 83 -7.69 -16.95 34.77
CA LEU A 83 -6.89 -17.84 33.93
C LEU A 83 -6.66 -19.22 34.56
N LYS A 84 -6.68 -19.35 35.89
CA LYS A 84 -6.49 -20.61 36.63
C LYS A 84 -7.47 -20.75 37.81
N PRO A 85 -8.80 -20.60 37.60
CA PRO A 85 -9.79 -20.76 38.68
C PRO A 85 -9.70 -22.12 39.38
N ASP A 86 -9.45 -23.19 38.62
CA ASP A 86 -9.32 -24.56 39.12
C ASP A 86 -7.88 -25.07 39.05
N GLY A 87 -6.89 -24.18 39.01
CA GLY A 87 -5.45 -24.51 38.87
C GLY A 87 -5.00 -24.89 37.45
N LYS A 88 -5.91 -25.22 36.54
CA LYS A 88 -5.62 -25.41 35.10
C LYS A 88 -5.60 -24.05 34.39
N LEU A 89 -4.55 -23.80 33.60
CA LEU A 89 -4.50 -22.63 32.71
C LEU A 89 -5.53 -22.74 31.59
N LEU A 90 -6.53 -21.86 31.62
CA LEU A 90 -7.52 -21.67 30.58
C LEU A 90 -6.93 -20.91 29.40
N ARG A 91 -7.30 -21.32 28.20
CA ARG A 91 -6.98 -20.62 26.96
C ARG A 91 -7.95 -19.45 26.77
N PRO A 92 -7.61 -18.46 25.92
CA PRO A 92 -8.44 -17.28 25.75
C PRO A 92 -9.88 -17.63 25.36
N TYR A 93 -10.10 -18.56 24.44
CA TYR A 93 -11.45 -18.99 24.02
C TYR A 93 -12.25 -19.77 25.09
N GLU A 94 -11.65 -20.11 26.23
CA GLU A 94 -12.31 -20.80 27.36
C GLU A 94 -12.85 -19.83 28.41
N VAL A 95 -12.49 -18.53 28.33
CA VAL A 95 -12.95 -17.46 29.21
C VAL A 95 -13.94 -16.53 28.48
N SER A 96 -14.72 -15.74 29.22
CA SER A 96 -15.62 -14.76 28.59
C SER A 96 -14.83 -13.61 27.98
N PHE A 97 -15.42 -12.91 27.00
CA PHE A 97 -14.82 -11.72 26.40
C PHE A 97 -14.44 -10.68 27.45
N GLU A 98 -15.32 -10.38 28.40
CA GLU A 98 -15.08 -9.41 29.47
C GLU A 98 -13.93 -9.83 30.39
N SER A 99 -13.83 -11.12 30.71
CA SER A 99 -12.71 -11.66 31.49
C SER A 99 -11.40 -11.58 30.71
N TRP A 100 -11.42 -11.80 29.39
CA TRP A 100 -10.24 -11.64 28.56
C TRP A 100 -9.80 -10.18 28.44
N GLU A 101 -10.73 -9.23 28.30
CA GLU A 101 -10.43 -7.79 28.34
C GLU A 101 -9.77 -7.38 29.67
N ALA A 102 -10.14 -8.02 30.78
CA ALA A 102 -9.44 -7.82 32.05
C ALA A 102 -7.98 -8.35 32.02
N VAL A 103 -7.72 -9.50 31.37
CA VAL A 103 -6.35 -10.00 31.15
C VAL A 103 -5.54 -9.00 30.32
N LEU A 104 -6.15 -8.43 29.28
CA LEU A 104 -5.50 -7.43 28.42
C LEU A 104 -5.24 -6.13 29.19
N ALA A 105 -6.17 -5.68 30.03
CA ALA A 105 -5.99 -4.51 30.88
C ALA A 105 -4.85 -4.70 31.88
N ALA A 106 -4.73 -5.88 32.51
CA ALA A 106 -3.59 -6.21 33.36
C ALA A 106 -2.27 -6.20 32.58
N SER A 107 -2.28 -6.75 31.36
CA SER A 107 -1.11 -6.77 30.47
C SER A 107 -0.71 -5.36 30.00
N ALA A 108 -1.68 -4.46 29.81
CA ALA A 108 -1.47 -3.09 29.36
C ALA A 108 -0.74 -2.23 30.40
N LEU A 109 -0.84 -2.57 31.70
CA LEU A 109 -0.11 -1.89 32.78
C LEU A 109 1.42 -1.92 32.59
N ALA A 110 1.94 -2.81 31.73
CA ALA A 110 3.34 -2.80 31.32
C ALA A 110 3.75 -1.47 30.69
N TYR A 111 2.83 -0.81 29.99
CA TYR A 111 3.06 0.43 29.26
C TYR A 111 2.18 1.58 29.76
N GLU A 112 1.07 1.25 30.41
CA GLU A 112 0.04 2.19 30.88
C GLU A 112 -0.10 2.09 32.42
N SER A 113 1.04 1.99 33.13
CA SER A 113 1.08 1.85 34.58
C SER A 113 0.42 3.02 35.32
N GLU A 114 0.30 4.19 34.68
CA GLU A 114 -0.36 5.37 35.24
C GLU A 114 -1.84 5.15 35.61
N TYR A 115 -2.45 4.08 35.08
CA TYR A 115 -3.81 3.67 35.47
C TYR A 115 -3.93 3.25 36.92
N LEU A 116 -2.87 2.73 37.54
CA LEU A 116 -2.89 2.32 38.95
C LEU A 116 -1.85 3.05 39.79
N ILE A 117 -0.74 3.42 39.18
CA ILE A 117 0.40 4.01 39.85
C ILE A 117 0.41 5.52 39.57
N ASP A 118 0.64 6.33 40.60
CA ASP A 118 0.93 7.73 40.39
C ASP A 118 2.30 7.89 39.70
N PRO A 119 2.41 8.63 38.57
CA PRO A 119 3.70 8.91 37.95
C PRO A 119 4.74 9.51 38.89
N GLU A 120 4.34 10.28 39.91
CA GLU A 120 5.28 10.79 40.91
C GLU A 120 5.80 9.66 41.83
N ARG A 121 4.96 8.67 42.18
CA ARG A 121 5.41 7.46 42.91
C ARG A 121 6.38 6.60 42.10
N LEU A 122 6.31 6.63 40.77
CA LEU A 122 7.30 5.99 39.90
C LEU A 122 8.66 6.71 39.94
N LYS A 123 8.67 8.03 40.20
CA LYS A 123 9.90 8.83 40.35
C LYS A 123 10.48 8.74 41.75
N GLU A 124 9.63 8.55 42.77
CA GLU A 124 10.02 8.41 44.18
C GLU A 124 10.76 7.09 44.48
N GLY A 125 10.88 6.18 43.51
CA GLY A 125 11.59 4.91 43.60
C GLY A 125 13.03 4.90 43.07
N SER A 126 13.91 5.78 43.57
CA SER A 126 15.38 5.60 43.52
C SER A 126 16.03 5.57 44.91
N LEU A 127 15.27 5.43 46.00
CA LEU A 127 15.83 5.43 47.35
C LEU A 127 15.27 4.26 48.19
N PHE A 128 15.88 3.07 47.93
CA PHE A 128 16.02 1.86 48.77
C PHE A 128 14.90 0.80 48.82
N SER A 129 15.12 -0.33 48.13
CA SER A 129 14.95 -1.69 48.68
C SER A 129 15.83 -2.67 47.88
N GLU A 130 16.41 -3.68 48.51
CA GLU A 130 17.47 -4.56 47.98
C GLU A 130 17.10 -5.44 46.76
N PHE A 131 15.91 -5.25 46.20
CA PHE A 131 15.46 -5.88 44.96
C PHE A 131 15.10 -4.77 43.95
N GLN A 132 15.93 -4.64 42.91
CA GLN A 132 15.70 -3.74 41.79
C GLN A 132 14.25 -3.91 41.29
N VAL A 133 13.41 -2.88 41.46
CA VAL A 133 12.12 -2.86 40.76
C VAL A 133 12.44 -2.64 39.29
N GLU A 134 12.54 -3.75 38.57
CA GLU A 134 12.50 -3.79 37.12
C GLU A 134 11.34 -2.89 36.65
N SER A 135 11.52 -2.16 35.54
CA SER A 135 10.46 -1.30 34.98
C SER A 135 9.12 -2.04 34.96
N PRO A 136 7.96 -1.38 35.22
CA PRO A 136 6.65 -2.04 35.19
C PRO A 136 6.46 -2.90 33.93
N GLN A 137 7.00 -2.44 32.80
CA GLN A 137 7.08 -3.19 31.56
C GLN A 137 7.76 -4.56 31.72
N ARG A 138 9.00 -4.58 32.23
CA ARG A 138 9.79 -5.80 32.38
C ARG A 138 9.17 -6.72 33.43
N PHE A 139 8.83 -6.18 34.59
CA PHE A 139 8.18 -6.96 35.66
C PHE A 139 6.91 -7.66 35.17
N ILE A 140 5.99 -6.93 34.51
CA ILE A 140 4.75 -7.52 33.99
C ILE A 140 5.05 -8.52 32.88
N THR A 141 5.96 -8.21 31.96
CA THR A 141 6.31 -9.13 30.87
C THR A 141 6.86 -10.44 31.40
N ASP A 142 7.77 -10.38 32.37
CA ASP A 142 8.42 -11.53 32.97
C ASP A 142 7.42 -12.35 33.81
N GLU A 143 6.54 -11.70 34.57
CA GLU A 143 5.49 -12.38 35.33
C GLU A 143 4.43 -13.06 34.43
N LEU A 144 4.02 -12.42 33.34
CA LEU A 144 3.09 -13.02 32.37
C LEU A 144 3.72 -14.24 31.69
N LEU A 145 4.97 -14.13 31.24
CA LEU A 145 5.71 -15.24 30.64
C LEU A 145 5.88 -16.40 31.63
N ARG A 146 6.28 -16.10 32.87
CA ARG A 146 6.51 -17.09 33.92
C ARG A 146 5.23 -17.82 34.32
N ARG A 147 4.10 -17.12 34.46
CA ARG A 147 2.84 -17.69 34.96
C ARG A 147 1.97 -18.31 33.89
N PHE A 148 1.95 -17.72 32.69
CA PHE A 148 0.99 -18.06 31.64
C PHE A 148 1.65 -18.56 30.35
N GLY A 149 2.96 -18.40 30.19
CA GLY A 149 3.69 -18.84 29.00
C GLY A 149 3.57 -17.89 27.80
N PHE A 150 3.02 -16.69 27.98
CA PHE A 150 2.92 -15.66 26.95
C PHE A 150 3.13 -14.26 27.54
N GLY A 151 3.64 -13.33 26.73
CA GLY A 151 3.90 -11.95 27.16
C GLY A 151 2.71 -11.00 26.99
N THR A 152 2.96 -9.69 27.08
CA THR A 152 1.93 -8.64 26.99
C THR A 152 1.17 -8.60 25.65
N GLY A 153 1.67 -9.28 24.61
CA GLY A 153 1.02 -9.48 23.32
C GLY A 153 -0.09 -10.54 23.31
N GLY A 154 -0.25 -11.31 24.38
CA GLY A 154 -1.15 -12.46 24.43
C GLY A 154 -0.56 -13.72 23.75
N PRO A 155 -1.22 -14.88 23.87
CA PRO A 155 -0.78 -16.10 23.23
C PRO A 155 -1.03 -16.07 21.72
N HIS A 156 -0.47 -17.04 21.00
CA HIS A 156 -0.75 -17.22 19.57
C HIS A 156 -2.14 -17.84 19.38
N ALA A 157 -2.95 -17.30 18.46
CA ALA A 157 -4.28 -17.86 18.17
C ALA A 157 -4.22 -19.14 17.31
N TYR A 158 -3.15 -19.28 16.52
CA TYR A 158 -2.89 -20.42 15.64
C TYR A 158 -1.38 -20.67 15.48
N PRO A 159 -0.95 -21.90 15.15
CA PRO A 159 0.46 -22.21 14.91
C PRO A 159 1.07 -21.39 13.77
N GLY A 160 2.27 -20.85 13.96
CA GLY A 160 2.94 -19.99 12.96
C GLY A 160 2.45 -18.54 12.93
N GLY A 161 1.37 -18.21 13.64
CA GLY A 161 0.92 -16.84 13.85
C GLY A 161 1.73 -16.10 14.92
N GLY A 162 1.68 -14.76 14.88
CA GLY A 162 2.23 -13.92 15.94
C GLY A 162 1.34 -13.86 17.19
N ALA A 163 1.82 -13.14 18.21
CA ALA A 163 1.05 -12.83 19.42
C ALA A 163 -0.27 -12.13 19.07
N CYS A 164 -1.37 -12.61 19.67
CA CYS A 164 -2.70 -12.13 19.36
C CYS A 164 -3.46 -11.77 20.65
N LYS A 165 -3.83 -10.48 20.76
CA LYS A 165 -4.66 -9.98 21.85
C LYS A 165 -6.15 -10.20 21.61
N GLY A 166 -6.61 -10.26 20.36
CA GLY A 166 -8.03 -10.31 20.03
C GLY A 166 -8.67 -11.64 20.45
N HIS A 167 -9.64 -11.59 21.36
CA HIS A 167 -10.36 -12.76 21.86
C HIS A 167 -11.08 -13.50 20.71
N GLU A 168 -11.64 -12.74 19.78
CA GLU A 168 -12.39 -13.21 18.62
C GLU A 168 -11.56 -14.14 17.74
N TRP A 169 -10.26 -13.86 17.59
CA TRP A 169 -9.35 -14.71 16.81
C TRP A 169 -9.15 -16.06 17.49
N HIS A 170 -8.94 -16.06 18.81
CA HIS A 170 -8.80 -17.30 19.57
C HIS A 170 -10.06 -18.16 19.50
N VAL A 171 -11.24 -17.54 19.60
CA VAL A 171 -12.54 -18.23 19.46
C VAL A 171 -12.72 -18.79 18.04
N ALA A 172 -12.44 -17.98 17.01
CA ALA A 172 -12.59 -18.40 15.62
C ALA A 172 -11.69 -19.61 15.30
N TYR A 173 -10.42 -19.56 15.68
CA TYR A 173 -9.49 -20.65 15.44
C TYR A 173 -9.80 -21.89 16.30
N ALA A 174 -10.33 -21.72 17.52
CA ALA A 174 -10.80 -22.87 18.32
C ALA A 174 -11.98 -23.58 17.65
N LEU A 175 -12.99 -22.81 17.22
CA LEU A 175 -14.13 -23.37 16.48
C LEU A 175 -13.70 -24.01 15.15
N GLN A 176 -12.77 -23.40 14.43
CA GLN A 176 -12.22 -23.97 13.19
C GLN A 176 -11.52 -25.31 13.43
N ARG A 177 -10.80 -25.48 14.54
CA ARG A 177 -10.21 -26.76 14.94
C ARG A 177 -11.23 -27.78 15.46
N GLY A 178 -12.50 -27.39 15.61
CA GLY A 178 -13.54 -28.23 16.20
C GLY A 178 -13.47 -28.33 17.72
N GLU A 179 -12.72 -27.44 18.38
CA GLU A 179 -12.65 -27.37 19.84
C GLU A 179 -13.99 -26.89 20.41
N ARG A 180 -14.31 -27.35 21.63
CA ARG A 180 -15.55 -26.95 22.32
C ARG A 180 -15.38 -25.56 22.91
N VAL A 181 -16.17 -24.61 22.42
CA VAL A 181 -16.33 -23.27 23.00
C VAL A 181 -17.69 -23.19 23.68
N LYS A 182 -17.74 -22.66 24.91
CA LYS A 182 -18.98 -22.56 25.71
C LYS A 182 -19.98 -21.62 25.03
N ASP A 183 -21.27 -21.97 25.04
CA ASP A 183 -22.31 -21.15 24.40
C ASP A 183 -22.45 -19.74 25.00
N CYS A 184 -22.15 -19.56 26.29
CA CYS A 184 -22.13 -18.22 26.90
C CYS A 184 -21.09 -17.29 26.26
N ILE A 185 -19.98 -17.85 25.77
CA ILE A 185 -18.94 -17.11 25.05
C ILE A 185 -19.43 -16.79 23.63
N LEU A 186 -20.04 -17.76 22.95
CA LEU A 186 -20.56 -17.56 21.59
C LEU A 186 -21.72 -16.55 21.56
N ASN A 187 -22.55 -16.52 22.61
CA ASN A 187 -23.65 -15.57 22.74
C ASN A 187 -23.18 -14.12 22.70
N PHE A 188 -22.00 -13.80 23.24
CA PHE A 188 -21.45 -12.44 23.14
C PHE A 188 -21.30 -11.99 21.68
N TYR A 189 -20.75 -12.86 20.84
CA TYR A 189 -20.52 -12.59 19.42
C TYR A 189 -21.79 -12.60 18.58
N ARG A 190 -22.80 -13.41 18.96
CA ARG A 190 -24.13 -13.40 18.31
C ARG A 190 -24.84 -12.04 18.42
N HIS A 191 -24.65 -11.33 19.54
CA HIS A 191 -25.38 -10.09 19.83
C HIS A 191 -24.55 -8.81 19.66
N THR A 192 -23.23 -8.93 19.42
CA THR A 192 -22.33 -7.79 19.30
C THR A 192 -21.65 -7.80 17.92
N SER A 193 -22.36 -7.35 16.90
CA SER A 193 -21.86 -7.36 15.52
C SER A 193 -20.59 -6.51 15.31
N THR A 194 -20.37 -5.48 16.13
CA THR A 194 -19.17 -4.64 16.11
C THR A 194 -17.94 -5.32 16.73
N ALA A 195 -18.10 -6.44 17.44
CA ALA A 195 -16.99 -7.16 18.06
C ALA A 195 -16.17 -8.00 17.08
N ILE A 196 -16.66 -8.20 15.85
CA ILE A 196 -15.99 -9.02 14.83
C ILE A 196 -15.34 -8.07 13.81
N PRO A 197 -14.01 -8.01 13.75
CA PRO A 197 -13.31 -7.14 12.82
C PRO A 197 -13.45 -7.63 11.38
N HIS A 198 -13.23 -6.70 10.45
CA HIS A 198 -13.09 -7.03 9.03
C HIS A 198 -11.99 -8.09 8.82
N GLY A 199 -12.29 -9.11 8.01
CA GLY A 199 -11.41 -10.27 7.77
C GLY A 199 -11.62 -11.46 8.72
N LEU A 200 -12.48 -11.34 9.74
CA LEU A 200 -12.88 -12.44 10.63
C LEU A 200 -14.37 -12.80 10.48
N GLU A 201 -15.01 -12.43 9.37
CA GLU A 201 -16.44 -12.69 9.15
C GLU A 201 -16.77 -14.19 9.12
N TRP A 202 -15.78 -15.05 8.85
CA TRP A 202 -15.91 -16.51 8.92
C TRP A 202 -16.14 -17.04 10.35
N LEU A 203 -15.89 -16.24 11.40
CA LEU A 203 -16.33 -16.55 12.76
C LEU A 203 -17.86 -16.62 12.86
N ASN A 204 -18.58 -15.71 12.20
CA ASN A 204 -20.06 -15.74 12.19
C ASN A 204 -20.56 -17.04 11.58
N ALA A 205 -19.98 -17.46 10.45
CA ALA A 205 -20.34 -18.72 9.82
C ALA A 205 -20.10 -19.92 10.76
N LEU A 206 -19.01 -19.94 11.54
CA LEU A 206 -18.74 -21.00 12.52
C LEU A 206 -19.69 -20.98 13.73
N ILE A 207 -20.17 -19.80 14.12
CA ILE A 207 -21.15 -19.63 15.20
C ILE A 207 -22.53 -20.13 14.74
N GLU A 208 -22.96 -19.69 13.56
CA GLU A 208 -24.27 -19.98 12.97
C GLU A 208 -24.39 -21.42 12.47
N PHE A 209 -23.33 -21.97 11.87
CA PHE A 209 -23.34 -23.29 11.24
C PHE A 209 -22.32 -24.22 11.90
N PRO A 210 -22.69 -24.94 12.97
CA PRO A 210 -21.79 -25.86 13.68
C PRO A 210 -21.15 -26.95 12.80
N VAL A 211 -21.79 -27.31 11.67
CA VAL A 211 -21.25 -28.28 10.71
C VAL A 211 -19.91 -27.85 10.07
N LEU A 212 -19.58 -26.56 10.11
CA LEU A 212 -18.29 -26.02 9.62
C LEU A 212 -17.14 -26.20 10.62
N ARG A 213 -17.44 -26.46 11.89
CA ARG A 213 -16.42 -26.58 12.95
C ARG A 213 -15.59 -27.84 12.75
N GLY A 214 -14.27 -27.70 12.69
CA GLY A 214 -13.37 -28.82 12.40
C GLY A 214 -13.44 -29.33 10.96
N ALA A 215 -14.22 -28.66 10.08
CA ALA A 215 -14.57 -29.23 8.79
C ALA A 215 -13.57 -28.92 7.68
N LEU A 216 -12.89 -27.78 7.77
CA LEU A 216 -11.97 -27.23 6.78
C LEU A 216 -10.77 -26.55 7.48
N PRO A 217 -9.61 -26.47 6.82
CA PRO A 217 -8.53 -25.57 7.23
C PRO A 217 -8.98 -24.10 7.26
N ALA A 218 -8.33 -23.28 8.09
CA ALA A 218 -8.73 -21.88 8.28
C ALA A 218 -8.66 -21.02 7.01
N GLU A 219 -7.63 -21.23 6.17
CA GLU A 219 -7.47 -20.50 4.90
C GLU A 219 -8.59 -20.84 3.92
N THR A 220 -8.87 -22.14 3.73
CA THR A 220 -9.96 -22.62 2.87
C THR A 220 -11.34 -22.17 3.37
N LEU A 221 -11.57 -22.14 4.69
CA LEU A 221 -12.81 -21.63 5.27
C LEU A 221 -12.97 -20.12 5.02
N ARG A 222 -11.88 -19.36 5.14
CA ARG A 222 -11.87 -17.92 4.84
C ARG A 222 -12.18 -17.68 3.36
N ASP A 223 -11.50 -18.40 2.47
CA ASP A 223 -11.69 -18.29 1.02
C ASP A 223 -13.13 -18.66 0.62
N LEU A 224 -13.70 -19.71 1.21
CA LEU A 224 -15.11 -20.07 1.05
C LEU A 224 -16.04 -18.91 1.44
N CYS A 225 -15.87 -18.35 2.63
CA CYS A 225 -16.68 -17.22 3.09
C CYS A 225 -16.49 -15.98 2.20
N ASP A 226 -15.28 -15.75 1.69
CA ASP A 226 -14.95 -14.64 0.80
C ASP A 226 -15.61 -14.77 -0.57
N VAL A 227 -15.66 -15.98 -1.15
CA VAL A 227 -16.39 -16.26 -2.40
C VAL A 227 -17.87 -15.93 -2.23
N LEU A 228 -18.50 -16.46 -1.19
CA LEU A 228 -19.92 -16.25 -0.92
C LEU A 228 -20.25 -14.77 -0.68
N ARG A 229 -19.40 -14.05 0.07
CA ARG A 229 -19.57 -12.61 0.34
C ARG A 229 -19.52 -11.79 -0.94
N ARG A 230 -18.54 -12.03 -1.81
CA ARG A 230 -18.40 -11.30 -3.10
C ARG A 230 -19.60 -11.53 -4.01
N GLU A 231 -20.14 -12.73 -4.01
CA GLU A 231 -21.32 -13.12 -4.79
C GLU A 231 -22.65 -12.74 -4.12
N LYS A 232 -22.60 -12.13 -2.93
CA LYS A 232 -23.76 -11.79 -2.10
C LYS A 232 -24.67 -13.00 -1.85
N MET A 233 -24.07 -14.19 -1.77
CA MET A 233 -24.76 -15.44 -1.52
C MET A 233 -24.77 -15.73 -0.02
N ALA A 234 -25.97 -15.87 0.55
CA ALA A 234 -26.12 -16.26 1.95
C ALA A 234 -25.83 -17.77 2.11
N MET A 235 -25.08 -18.10 3.17
CA MET A 235 -25.03 -19.47 3.65
C MET A 235 -26.32 -19.77 4.43
N THR A 236 -26.91 -20.93 4.23
CA THR A 236 -28.16 -21.37 4.85
C THR A 236 -28.02 -22.81 5.32
N GLU A 237 -28.89 -23.24 6.24
CA GLU A 237 -28.92 -24.63 6.70
C GLU A 237 -29.11 -25.64 5.56
N GLN A 238 -29.79 -25.22 4.48
CA GLN A 238 -30.06 -26.07 3.31
C GLN A 238 -28.85 -26.19 2.36
N ASN A 239 -28.03 -25.14 2.24
CA ASN A 239 -26.92 -25.13 1.28
C ASN A 239 -25.55 -25.44 1.90
N VAL A 240 -25.37 -25.24 3.21
CA VAL A 240 -24.05 -25.33 3.87
C VAL A 240 -23.39 -26.70 3.69
N SER A 241 -24.16 -27.78 3.83
CA SER A 241 -23.64 -29.14 3.65
C SER A 241 -23.20 -29.42 2.21
N LYS A 242 -23.92 -28.86 1.22
CA LYS A 242 -23.57 -28.99 -0.21
C LYS A 242 -22.31 -28.19 -0.54
N LEU A 243 -22.22 -26.95 -0.05
CA LEU A 243 -21.04 -26.09 -0.22
C LEU A 243 -19.81 -26.77 0.39
N LEU A 244 -19.95 -27.28 1.62
CA LEU A 244 -18.89 -27.99 2.32
C LEU A 244 -18.44 -29.26 1.60
N ALA A 245 -19.39 -30.05 1.05
CA ALA A 245 -19.07 -31.26 0.29
C ALA A 245 -18.22 -30.97 -0.95
N ILE A 246 -18.53 -29.88 -1.67
CA ILE A 246 -17.75 -29.46 -2.85
C ILE A 246 -16.34 -29.03 -2.44
N VAL A 247 -16.21 -28.17 -1.42
CA VAL A 247 -14.91 -27.67 -0.97
C VAL A 247 -14.04 -28.80 -0.40
N ARG A 248 -14.62 -29.76 0.31
CA ARG A 248 -13.88 -30.92 0.83
C ARG A 248 -13.34 -31.86 -0.25
N ALA A 249 -13.95 -31.87 -1.43
CA ALA A 249 -13.47 -32.66 -2.56
C ALA A 249 -12.25 -32.03 -3.24
N LEU A 250 -11.92 -30.77 -2.91
CA LEU A 250 -10.77 -30.08 -3.47
C LEU A 250 -9.45 -30.51 -2.80
N PRO A 251 -8.32 -30.45 -3.52
CA PRO A 251 -7.01 -30.73 -2.95
C PRO A 251 -6.69 -29.83 -1.74
N VAL A 252 -5.85 -30.34 -0.84
CA VAL A 252 -5.33 -29.54 0.28
C VAL A 252 -4.51 -28.38 -0.27
N GLY A 253 -4.70 -27.18 0.27
CA GLY A 253 -4.05 -25.96 -0.22
C GLY A 253 -4.76 -25.28 -1.39
N SER A 254 -5.98 -25.73 -1.72
CA SER A 254 -6.84 -25.05 -2.70
C SER A 254 -7.10 -23.60 -2.29
N SER A 255 -6.98 -22.72 -3.27
CA SER A 255 -7.14 -21.28 -3.14
C SER A 255 -8.59 -20.85 -3.36
N TYR A 256 -8.87 -19.57 -3.10
CA TYR A 256 -10.07 -18.88 -3.55
C TYR A 256 -10.48 -19.20 -5.00
N ILE A 257 -9.52 -19.29 -5.93
CA ILE A 257 -9.79 -19.51 -7.35
C ILE A 257 -10.31 -20.93 -7.60
N ASP A 258 -9.73 -21.92 -6.92
CA ASP A 258 -10.15 -23.31 -7.03
C ASP A 258 -11.57 -23.52 -6.48
N ILE A 259 -11.90 -22.82 -5.38
CA ILE A 259 -13.25 -22.82 -4.80
C ILE A 259 -14.25 -22.15 -5.77
N ASP A 260 -13.88 -21.01 -6.35
CA ASP A 260 -14.71 -20.30 -7.34
C ASP A 260 -15.03 -21.20 -8.56
N ASP A 261 -14.00 -21.88 -9.09
CA ASP A 261 -14.12 -22.82 -10.21
C ASP A 261 -15.00 -24.02 -9.85
N ALA A 262 -14.81 -24.61 -8.67
CA ALA A 262 -15.61 -25.73 -8.21
C ALA A 262 -17.09 -25.37 -8.05
N PHE A 263 -17.38 -24.17 -7.53
CA PHE A 263 -18.76 -23.68 -7.41
C PHE A 263 -19.38 -23.33 -8.76
N TYR A 264 -18.59 -22.84 -9.71
CA TYR A 264 -19.04 -22.60 -11.08
C TYR A 264 -19.35 -23.91 -11.82
N ASP A 265 -18.48 -24.92 -11.69
CA ASP A 265 -18.69 -26.23 -12.30
C ASP A 265 -19.89 -26.97 -11.67
N ALA A 266 -20.09 -26.81 -10.36
CA ALA A 266 -21.28 -27.33 -9.64
C ALA A 266 -22.58 -26.53 -9.90
N LYS A 267 -22.54 -25.51 -10.77
CA LYS A 267 -23.68 -24.63 -11.11
C LYS A 267 -24.29 -23.90 -9.90
N ILE A 268 -23.49 -23.69 -8.86
CA ILE A 268 -23.85 -22.83 -7.73
C ILE A 268 -23.63 -21.36 -8.12
N LEU A 269 -22.51 -21.09 -8.79
CA LEU A 269 -22.24 -19.78 -9.37
C LEU A 269 -22.60 -19.77 -10.86
N GLY A 270 -23.17 -18.65 -11.30
CA GLY A 270 -23.47 -18.40 -12.71
C GLY A 270 -22.30 -17.72 -13.44
N PRO A 271 -22.40 -17.62 -14.78
CA PRO A 271 -21.46 -16.83 -15.57
C PRO A 271 -21.54 -15.35 -15.18
N LEU A 272 -20.41 -14.65 -15.26
CA LEU A 272 -20.38 -13.22 -14.99
C LEU A 272 -20.92 -12.43 -16.19
N THR A 273 -21.66 -11.37 -15.92
CA THR A 273 -22.25 -10.54 -16.97
C THR A 273 -21.26 -9.45 -17.41
N ALA A 274 -20.96 -9.40 -18.71
CA ALA A 274 -20.14 -8.33 -19.27
C ALA A 274 -20.92 -7.02 -19.41
N PRO A 275 -20.35 -5.87 -19.00
CA PRO A 275 -20.98 -4.58 -19.20
C PRO A 275 -21.19 -4.31 -20.70
N THR A 276 -22.29 -3.63 -21.03
CA THR A 276 -22.56 -3.20 -22.40
C THR A 276 -21.50 -2.20 -22.82
N LEU A 277 -20.81 -2.45 -23.95
CA LEU A 277 -19.92 -1.45 -24.52
C LEU A 277 -20.75 -0.31 -25.09
N GLN A 278 -20.44 0.92 -24.68
CA GLN A 278 -20.94 2.10 -25.35
C GLN A 278 -20.26 2.20 -26.71
N LEU A 279 -21.06 2.34 -27.77
CA LEU A 279 -20.54 2.59 -29.11
C LEU A 279 -20.01 4.02 -29.16
N ALA A 280 -18.98 4.25 -29.98
CA ALA A 280 -18.52 5.60 -30.23
C ALA A 280 -19.63 6.40 -30.94
N GLU A 281 -19.83 7.65 -30.51
CA GLU A 281 -20.76 8.58 -31.11
C GLU A 281 -20.00 9.67 -31.88
N GLY A 282 -20.67 10.32 -32.84
CA GLY A 282 -20.09 11.43 -33.60
C GLY A 282 -19.05 10.99 -34.64
N PRO A 283 -17.99 11.77 -34.89
CA PRO A 283 -17.07 11.58 -36.02
C PRO A 283 -16.22 10.30 -35.94
N ASP A 284 -16.13 9.67 -34.76
CA ASP A 284 -15.36 8.44 -34.55
C ASP A 284 -16.20 7.16 -34.67
N ALA A 285 -17.51 7.31 -34.90
CA ALA A 285 -18.44 6.19 -35.12
C ALA A 285 -18.24 5.52 -36.49
N GLU A 286 -17.77 6.28 -37.48
CA GLU A 286 -17.54 5.83 -38.85
C GLU A 286 -16.09 6.08 -39.30
N PRO A 287 -15.54 5.21 -40.16
CA PRO A 287 -14.19 5.40 -40.68
C PRO A 287 -14.17 6.49 -41.76
N LEU A 288 -13.25 7.45 -41.65
CA LEU A 288 -13.02 8.50 -42.64
C LEU A 288 -12.53 7.97 -43.99
N SER A 289 -11.90 6.79 -44.00
CA SER A 289 -11.36 6.17 -45.22
C SER A 289 -11.22 4.64 -45.08
N PRO A 290 -11.01 3.91 -46.20
CA PRO A 290 -10.66 2.48 -46.15
C PRO A 290 -9.40 2.20 -45.32
N LEU A 291 -8.43 3.14 -45.34
CA LEU A 291 -7.23 3.05 -44.51
C LEU A 291 -7.59 3.15 -43.02
N ALA A 292 -8.42 4.12 -42.63
CA ALA A 292 -8.86 4.29 -41.24
C ALA A 292 -9.52 3.02 -40.71
N LYS A 293 -10.45 2.44 -41.48
CA LYS A 293 -11.10 1.17 -41.15
C LYS A 293 -10.06 0.06 -40.95
N ARG A 294 -9.13 -0.09 -41.89
CA ARG A 294 -8.16 -1.20 -41.86
C ARG A 294 -7.11 -1.06 -40.76
N VAL A 295 -6.70 0.17 -40.44
CA VAL A 295 -5.83 0.47 -39.30
C VAL A 295 -6.51 0.03 -38.01
N THR A 296 -7.76 0.44 -37.79
CA THR A 296 -8.53 0.06 -36.60
C THR A 296 -8.65 -1.46 -36.48
N GLU A 297 -9.01 -2.17 -37.55
CA GLU A 297 -9.07 -3.65 -37.56
C GLU A 297 -7.73 -4.29 -37.17
N CYS A 298 -6.62 -3.86 -37.77
CA CYS A 298 -5.29 -4.40 -37.49
C CYS A 298 -4.80 -4.12 -36.05
N VAL A 299 -5.17 -2.96 -35.50
CA VAL A 299 -4.83 -2.58 -34.12
C VAL A 299 -5.66 -3.40 -33.13
N ASN A 300 -6.97 -3.46 -33.35
CA ASN A 300 -7.88 -4.24 -32.51
C ASN A 300 -7.53 -5.73 -32.49
N GLU A 301 -7.15 -6.31 -33.64
CA GLU A 301 -6.68 -7.69 -33.72
C GLU A 301 -5.42 -7.93 -32.87
N SER A 302 -4.44 -7.05 -32.99
CA SER A 302 -3.17 -7.16 -32.25
C SER A 302 -3.37 -7.01 -30.74
N VAL A 303 -4.26 -6.12 -30.32
CA VAL A 303 -4.65 -5.97 -28.90
C VAL A 303 -5.39 -7.21 -28.41
N TYR A 304 -6.29 -7.75 -29.22
CA TYR A 304 -7.03 -8.98 -28.92
C TYR A 304 -6.07 -10.17 -28.73
N GLU A 305 -5.18 -10.43 -29.69
CA GLU A 305 -4.20 -11.52 -29.62
C GLU A 305 -3.34 -11.44 -28.35
N LYS A 306 -2.82 -10.26 -28.02
CA LYS A 306 -2.01 -10.04 -26.81
C LYS A 306 -2.83 -10.26 -25.54
N THR A 307 -4.06 -9.75 -25.52
CA THR A 307 -4.97 -9.90 -24.38
C THR A 307 -5.31 -11.38 -24.16
N VAL A 308 -5.69 -12.11 -25.21
CA VAL A 308 -6.00 -13.55 -25.14
C VAL A 308 -4.79 -14.35 -24.69
N ALA A 309 -3.59 -14.08 -25.23
CA ALA A 309 -2.37 -14.76 -24.81
C ALA A 309 -2.09 -14.54 -23.31
N ARG A 310 -2.21 -13.30 -22.83
CA ARG A 310 -2.07 -12.98 -21.40
C ARG A 310 -3.13 -13.69 -20.55
N LEU A 311 -4.40 -13.66 -20.95
CA LEU A 311 -5.49 -14.28 -20.19
C LEU A 311 -5.32 -15.81 -20.09
N ARG A 312 -4.83 -16.45 -21.15
CA ARG A 312 -4.51 -17.89 -21.13
C ARG A 312 -3.38 -18.18 -20.15
N GLN A 313 -2.31 -17.40 -20.20
CA GLN A 313 -1.20 -17.54 -19.24
C GLN A 313 -1.68 -17.33 -17.79
N GLU A 314 -2.46 -16.29 -17.52
CA GLU A 314 -3.03 -16.05 -16.18
C GLU A 314 -3.92 -17.21 -15.70
N ARG A 315 -4.64 -17.88 -16.61
CA ARG A 315 -5.45 -19.07 -16.28
C ARG A 315 -4.60 -20.30 -16.02
N GLU A 316 -3.52 -20.49 -16.77
CA GLU A 316 -2.56 -21.59 -16.59
C GLU A 316 -1.77 -21.42 -15.29
N ASP A 317 -1.39 -20.19 -14.94
CA ASP A 317 -0.69 -19.84 -13.69
C ASP A 317 -1.61 -19.92 -12.45
N GLY A 318 -2.91 -20.22 -12.62
CA GLY A 318 -3.87 -20.30 -11.53
C GLY A 318 -4.26 -18.95 -10.93
N ASN A 319 -4.01 -17.84 -11.63
CA ASN A 319 -4.31 -16.47 -11.16
C ASN A 319 -5.70 -15.96 -11.59
N LEU A 320 -6.44 -16.75 -12.37
CA LEU A 320 -7.73 -16.36 -12.93
C LEU A 320 -8.74 -17.50 -12.86
N SER A 321 -9.90 -17.26 -12.24
CA SER A 321 -11.00 -18.25 -12.23
C SER A 321 -11.66 -18.37 -13.59
N LYS A 322 -12.26 -19.53 -13.87
CA LYS A 322 -12.88 -19.93 -15.13
C LYS A 322 -13.95 -18.95 -15.59
N ARG A 323 -14.92 -18.59 -14.74
CA ARG A 323 -15.98 -17.63 -15.10
C ARG A 323 -15.44 -16.21 -15.32
N ARG A 324 -14.33 -15.84 -14.66
CA ARG A 324 -13.65 -14.55 -14.88
C ARG A 324 -12.83 -14.56 -16.17
N PHE A 325 -12.20 -15.69 -16.50
CA PHE A 325 -11.57 -15.91 -17.79
C PHE A 325 -12.58 -15.81 -18.94
N GLU A 326 -13.73 -16.50 -18.82
CA GLU A 326 -14.82 -16.44 -19.81
C GLU A 326 -15.33 -15.00 -20.00
N LEU A 327 -15.53 -14.25 -18.90
CA LEU A 327 -15.89 -12.83 -18.95
C LEU A 327 -14.86 -11.98 -19.70
N GLN A 328 -13.58 -12.13 -19.36
CA GLN A 328 -12.49 -11.35 -19.96
C GLN A 328 -12.30 -11.69 -21.44
N MET A 329 -12.47 -12.96 -21.83
CA MET A 329 -12.49 -13.39 -23.23
C MET A 329 -13.64 -12.72 -23.99
N MET A 330 -14.86 -12.73 -23.43
CA MET A 330 -16.01 -12.04 -24.02
C MET A 330 -15.76 -10.53 -24.17
N MET A 331 -15.15 -9.89 -23.16
CA MET A 331 -14.81 -8.47 -23.23
C MET A 331 -13.75 -8.19 -24.32
N ALA A 332 -12.74 -9.04 -24.45
CA ALA A 332 -11.73 -8.92 -25.49
C ALA A 332 -12.34 -9.07 -26.89
N GLU A 333 -13.26 -10.01 -27.09
CA GLU A 333 -14.01 -10.17 -28.35
C GLU A 333 -14.90 -8.95 -28.66
N ARG A 334 -15.60 -8.41 -27.65
CA ARG A 334 -16.38 -7.18 -27.81
C ARG A 334 -15.49 -5.99 -28.19
N GLN A 335 -14.33 -5.86 -27.55
CA GLN A 335 -13.37 -4.78 -27.84
C GLN A 335 -12.79 -4.92 -29.25
N ARG A 336 -12.48 -6.15 -29.70
CA ARG A 336 -12.03 -6.43 -31.07
C ARG A 336 -13.01 -5.91 -32.11
N ASN A 337 -14.30 -6.11 -31.86
CA ASN A 337 -15.40 -5.70 -32.72
C ASN A 337 -15.92 -4.27 -32.45
N CYS A 338 -15.26 -3.52 -31.56
CA CYS A 338 -15.70 -2.18 -31.20
C CYS A 338 -15.53 -1.21 -32.38
N ARG A 339 -16.59 -0.48 -32.69
CA ARG A 339 -16.63 0.55 -33.75
C ARG A 339 -16.17 1.89 -33.20
N ASN A 340 -14.90 1.97 -32.82
CA ASN A 340 -14.24 3.23 -32.50
C ASN A 340 -13.09 3.44 -33.49
N TYR A 341 -13.26 4.40 -34.40
CA TYR A 341 -12.31 4.65 -35.48
C TYR A 341 -11.36 5.80 -35.19
N HIS A 342 -11.36 6.41 -34.00
CA HIS A 342 -10.56 7.59 -33.67
C HIS A 342 -9.09 7.51 -34.11
N TYR A 343 -8.39 6.44 -33.72
CA TYR A 343 -6.99 6.25 -34.08
C TYR A 343 -6.78 6.03 -35.59
N GLY A 344 -7.66 5.25 -36.23
CA GLY A 344 -7.62 5.04 -37.68
C GLY A 344 -7.90 6.33 -38.45
N ASN A 345 -8.87 7.11 -37.99
CA ASN A 345 -9.26 8.42 -38.52
C ASN A 345 -8.09 9.40 -38.41
N MET A 346 -7.43 9.48 -37.25
CA MET A 346 -6.23 10.29 -37.06
C MET A 346 -5.13 9.93 -38.07
N ILE A 347 -4.80 8.65 -38.26
CA ILE A 347 -3.77 8.24 -39.24
C ILE A 347 -4.18 8.60 -40.67
N ALA A 348 -5.45 8.40 -41.03
CA ALA A 348 -5.95 8.78 -42.33
C ALA A 348 -5.89 10.30 -42.56
N SER A 349 -6.29 11.10 -41.56
CA SER A 349 -6.21 12.56 -41.64
C SER A 349 -4.78 13.05 -41.79
N LEU A 350 -3.82 12.49 -41.02
CA LEU A 350 -2.41 12.84 -41.17
C LEU A 350 -1.88 12.59 -42.59
N LEU A 351 -2.34 11.52 -43.24
CA LEU A 351 -1.98 11.22 -44.63
C LEU A 351 -2.66 12.19 -45.61
N LEU A 352 -3.95 12.46 -45.43
CA LEU A 352 -4.71 13.40 -46.28
C LEU A 352 -4.17 14.83 -46.20
N GLU A 353 -3.79 15.27 -45.01
CA GLU A 353 -3.19 16.58 -44.73
C GLU A 353 -1.70 16.66 -45.10
N ARG A 354 -1.10 15.55 -45.55
CA ARG A 354 0.35 15.43 -45.85
C ARG A 354 1.24 15.80 -44.66
N ASN A 355 0.77 15.53 -43.43
CA ASN A 355 1.49 15.83 -42.19
C ASN A 355 2.58 14.77 -41.92
N VAL A 356 3.75 14.98 -42.52
CA VAL A 356 4.90 14.07 -42.39
C VAL A 356 5.40 13.97 -40.95
N ALA A 357 5.40 15.08 -40.19
CA ALA A 357 5.87 15.08 -38.80
C ALA A 357 5.06 14.12 -37.93
N GLY A 358 3.72 14.18 -38.00
CA GLY A 358 2.84 13.27 -37.24
C GLY A 358 2.96 11.82 -37.71
N LEU A 359 3.12 11.58 -39.01
CA LEU A 359 3.32 10.21 -39.53
C LEU A 359 4.66 9.63 -39.10
N LEU A 360 5.74 10.41 -39.07
CA LEU A 360 7.05 9.96 -38.58
C LEU A 360 7.00 9.60 -37.09
N GLU A 361 6.30 10.39 -36.27
CA GLU A 361 6.14 10.10 -34.84
C GLU A 361 5.52 8.71 -34.60
N ILE A 362 4.53 8.34 -35.41
CA ILE A 362 3.73 7.13 -35.25
C ILE A 362 4.34 5.93 -36.01
N LEU A 363 4.85 6.14 -37.22
CA LEU A 363 5.24 5.09 -38.16
C LEU A 363 6.76 4.91 -38.26
N ASP A 364 7.60 5.82 -37.78
CA ASP A 364 9.05 5.57 -37.80
C ASP A 364 9.45 4.49 -36.77
N GLN A 365 8.68 4.36 -35.68
CA GLN A 365 8.98 3.45 -34.56
C GLN A 365 8.79 1.97 -34.91
N PRO A 366 9.70 1.04 -34.52
CA PRO A 366 9.63 -0.37 -34.93
C PRO A 366 8.46 -1.17 -34.33
N ASN A 367 7.84 -0.67 -33.26
CA ASN A 367 6.78 -1.30 -32.48
C ASN A 367 5.38 -1.22 -33.14
N ASN A 368 5.11 -0.24 -34.01
CA ASN A 368 3.79 -0.03 -34.63
C ASN A 368 3.55 -0.93 -35.85
N LYS A 369 3.56 -2.25 -35.63
CA LYS A 369 3.42 -3.24 -36.71
C LYS A 369 2.00 -3.24 -37.31
N SER A 370 0.97 -2.99 -36.51
CA SER A 370 -0.43 -3.03 -36.95
C SER A 370 -0.76 -1.95 -37.98
N SER A 371 -0.41 -0.69 -37.71
CA SER A 371 -0.69 0.41 -38.64
C SER A 371 0.08 0.27 -39.95
N LYS A 372 1.33 -0.20 -39.88
CA LYS A 372 2.17 -0.46 -41.05
C LYS A 372 1.66 -1.62 -41.91
N ARG A 373 1.05 -2.63 -41.28
CA ARG A 373 0.36 -3.73 -41.99
C ARG A 373 -0.82 -3.17 -42.78
N ALA A 374 -1.66 -2.36 -42.14
CA ALA A 374 -2.80 -1.72 -42.81
C ALA A 374 -2.37 -0.82 -43.99
N ILE A 375 -1.31 -0.02 -43.83
CA ILE A 375 -0.75 0.81 -44.91
C ILE A 375 -0.28 -0.04 -46.08
N ARG A 376 0.42 -1.16 -45.82
CA ARG A 376 0.84 -2.07 -46.88
C ARG A 376 -0.36 -2.65 -47.63
N GLU A 377 -1.42 -3.03 -46.93
CA GLU A 377 -2.59 -3.68 -47.51
C GLU A 377 -3.47 -2.71 -48.30
N VAL A 378 -3.61 -1.45 -47.86
CA VAL A 378 -4.50 -0.46 -48.49
C VAL A 378 -3.77 0.41 -49.52
N ILE A 379 -2.53 0.82 -49.24
CA ILE A 379 -1.76 1.77 -50.06
C ILE A 379 -0.67 1.05 -50.87
N GLY A 380 -0.30 -0.19 -50.50
CA GLY A 380 0.76 -0.96 -51.17
C GLY A 380 2.18 -0.62 -50.70
N VAL A 381 2.34 0.30 -49.74
CA VAL A 381 3.66 0.76 -49.27
C VAL A 381 4.17 -0.10 -48.12
N ASN A 382 5.36 -0.69 -48.28
CA ASN A 382 5.96 -1.54 -47.26
C ASN A 382 6.77 -0.76 -46.23
N LEU A 383 6.23 -0.61 -45.01
CA LEU A 383 6.93 0.01 -43.89
C LEU A 383 7.43 -0.99 -42.83
N LEU A 384 7.15 -2.29 -42.94
CA LEU A 384 7.43 -3.27 -41.87
C LEU A 384 8.85 -3.83 -41.90
N THR A 385 9.32 -4.24 -43.09
CA THR A 385 10.58 -5.00 -43.27
C THR A 385 11.69 -4.15 -43.88
N VAL A 386 11.73 -2.86 -43.54
CA VAL A 386 12.64 -1.88 -44.11
C VAL A 386 13.49 -1.21 -43.02
N THR A 387 14.67 -0.73 -43.39
CA THR A 387 15.53 0.06 -42.50
C THR A 387 14.86 1.37 -42.11
N GLY A 388 15.28 2.01 -41.01
CA GLY A 388 14.73 3.31 -40.59
C GLY A 388 14.78 4.35 -41.70
N ALA A 389 15.93 4.50 -42.35
CA ALA A 389 16.10 5.44 -43.47
C ALA A 389 15.19 5.14 -44.67
N ALA A 390 14.99 3.86 -45.01
CA ALA A 390 14.05 3.47 -46.08
C ALA A 390 12.59 3.70 -45.68
N ARG A 391 12.26 3.53 -44.39
CA ARG A 391 10.93 3.79 -43.85
C ARG A 391 10.57 5.27 -43.92
N ARG A 392 11.48 6.16 -43.52
CA ARG A 392 11.29 7.61 -43.62
C ARG A 392 11.09 8.04 -45.07
N ARG A 393 11.95 7.59 -45.98
CA ARG A 393 11.78 7.83 -47.43
C ARG A 393 10.40 7.42 -47.93
N ALA A 394 9.93 6.24 -47.55
CA ALA A 394 8.59 5.78 -47.90
C ALA A 394 7.48 6.67 -47.30
N ILE A 395 7.64 7.18 -46.07
CA ILE A 395 6.68 8.11 -45.44
C ILE A 395 6.63 9.45 -46.17
N PHE A 396 7.77 10.05 -46.53
CA PHE A 396 7.82 11.27 -47.32
C PHE A 396 7.18 11.06 -48.70
N SER A 397 7.49 9.94 -49.36
CA SER A 397 6.91 9.58 -50.66
C SER A 397 5.38 9.39 -50.59
N MET A 398 4.85 8.78 -49.51
CA MET A 398 3.40 8.66 -49.30
C MET A 398 2.69 10.02 -49.20
N CYS A 399 3.38 11.05 -48.69
CA CYS A 399 2.87 12.40 -48.61
C CYS A 399 3.13 13.25 -49.87
N GLY A 400 3.78 12.68 -50.89
CA GLY A 400 4.06 13.34 -52.17
C GLY A 400 5.29 14.25 -52.17
N PHE A 401 6.18 14.14 -51.17
CA PHE A 401 7.42 14.91 -51.11
C PHE A 401 8.55 14.23 -51.89
N ALA A 402 9.38 15.04 -52.54
CA ALA A 402 10.58 14.58 -53.24
C ALA A 402 11.75 14.32 -52.25
N GLN A 403 12.76 13.56 -52.70
CA GLN A 403 13.94 13.25 -51.88
C GLN A 403 14.68 14.52 -51.42
N GLN A 404 14.73 15.56 -52.27
CA GLN A 404 15.39 16.83 -51.93
C GLN A 404 14.68 17.56 -50.78
N GLU A 405 13.35 17.50 -50.74
CA GLU A 405 12.55 18.11 -49.67
C GLU A 405 12.69 17.34 -48.35
N GLN A 406 12.85 16.02 -48.43
CA GLN A 406 13.19 15.21 -47.27
C GLN A 406 14.56 15.58 -46.69
N ASP A 407 15.59 15.74 -47.53
CA ASP A 407 16.94 16.02 -47.05
C ASP A 407 17.01 17.37 -46.31
N VAL A 408 16.30 18.39 -46.82
CA VAL A 408 16.15 19.70 -46.15
C VAL A 408 15.40 19.55 -44.82
N TRP A 409 14.33 18.76 -44.78
CA TRP A 409 13.58 18.52 -43.55
C TRP A 409 14.42 17.78 -42.50
N GLU A 410 15.18 16.76 -42.90
CA GLU A 410 16.04 16.00 -42.00
C GLU A 410 17.19 16.86 -41.44
N GLN A 411 17.73 17.79 -42.22
CA GLN A 411 18.71 18.78 -41.75
C GLN A 411 18.10 19.69 -40.67
N HIS A 412 16.95 20.32 -40.94
CA HIS A 412 16.27 21.17 -39.97
C HIS A 412 15.86 20.41 -38.70
N ALA A 413 15.39 19.16 -38.84
CA ALA A 413 15.04 18.31 -37.71
C ALA A 413 16.29 17.91 -36.88
N ALA A 414 17.44 17.67 -37.52
CA ALA A 414 18.69 17.39 -36.84
C ALA A 414 19.21 18.61 -36.07
N GLU A 415 19.13 19.80 -36.66
CA GLU A 415 19.47 21.08 -36.03
C GLU A 415 18.58 21.35 -34.82
N ALA A 416 17.25 21.25 -34.98
CA ALA A 416 16.31 21.43 -33.88
C ALA A 416 16.53 20.43 -32.74
N LYS A 417 16.86 19.16 -33.06
CA LYS A 417 17.18 18.14 -32.06
C LYS A 417 18.51 18.41 -31.36
N ALA A 418 19.52 18.88 -32.09
CA ALA A 418 20.80 19.29 -31.52
C ALA A 418 20.60 20.48 -30.56
N GLU A 419 19.78 21.45 -30.96
CA GLU A 419 19.46 22.61 -30.13
C GLU A 419 18.68 22.21 -28.87
N LYS A 420 17.64 21.36 -29.00
CA LYS A 420 16.91 20.85 -27.83
C LYS A 420 17.82 20.10 -26.86
N ARG A 421 18.72 19.25 -27.37
CA ARG A 421 19.73 18.55 -26.54
C ARG A 421 20.69 19.52 -25.87
N ARG A 422 21.07 20.61 -26.55
CA ARG A 422 21.92 21.66 -25.99
C ARG A 422 21.22 22.36 -24.82
N ILE A 423 19.94 22.70 -24.98
CA ILE A 423 19.11 23.32 -23.92
C ILE A 423 18.93 22.36 -22.73
N GLU A 424 18.59 21.10 -22.97
CA GLU A 424 18.43 20.08 -21.92
C GLU A 424 19.75 19.83 -21.17
N ALA A 425 20.88 19.75 -21.88
CA ALA A 425 22.20 19.62 -21.27
C ALA A 425 22.57 20.84 -20.43
N MET A 426 22.23 22.05 -20.89
CA MET A 426 22.43 23.30 -20.14
C MET A 426 21.60 23.32 -18.85
N GLU A 427 20.31 22.97 -18.92
CA GLU A 427 19.40 22.84 -17.78
C GLU A 427 19.91 21.82 -16.75
N GLN A 428 20.37 20.66 -17.22
CA GLN A 428 20.89 19.61 -16.34
C GLN A 428 22.24 20.01 -15.69
N ALA A 429 23.13 20.66 -16.45
CA ALA A 429 24.38 21.19 -15.92
C ALA A 429 24.13 22.28 -14.87
N LYS A 430 23.16 23.17 -15.11
CA LYS A 430 22.73 24.19 -14.15
C LYS A 430 22.22 23.59 -12.84
N LYS A 431 21.32 22.59 -12.91
CA LYS A 431 20.79 21.90 -11.72
C LYS A 431 21.89 21.20 -10.92
N THR A 432 22.83 20.55 -11.62
CA THR A 432 23.97 19.87 -10.98
C THR A 432 24.86 20.88 -10.26
N ALA A 433 25.18 22.01 -10.91
CA ALA A 433 25.97 23.08 -10.31
C ALA A 433 25.24 23.79 -9.15
N GLU A 434 23.92 23.92 -9.17
CA GLU A 434 23.12 24.48 -8.06
C GLU A 434 23.12 23.58 -6.82
N SER A 435 23.26 22.25 -6.98
CA SER A 435 23.23 21.29 -5.88
C SER A 435 24.50 21.27 -5.03
N VAL A 436 25.62 21.80 -5.54
CA VAL A 436 26.92 21.80 -4.86
C VAL A 436 27.14 23.12 -4.14
N ARG A 437 27.65 23.07 -2.90
CA ARG A 437 28.00 24.25 -2.11
C ARG A 437 29.51 24.45 -2.07
N TYR A 438 29.96 25.66 -2.38
CA TYR A 438 31.35 26.11 -2.29
C TYR A 438 31.49 27.10 -1.14
N SER A 439 32.50 26.89 -0.29
CA SER A 439 32.91 27.90 0.68
C SER A 439 33.95 28.81 0.04
N VAL A 440 33.65 30.10 -0.05
CA VAL A 440 34.61 31.11 -0.51
C VAL A 440 35.17 31.83 0.72
N GLY A 441 36.43 32.29 0.64
CA GLY A 441 37.11 32.92 1.77
C GLY A 441 36.28 34.02 2.42
N GLY A 442 36.19 34.01 3.76
CA GLY A 442 35.31 34.90 4.53
C GLY A 442 34.07 34.23 5.13
N GLY A 443 33.89 32.91 4.96
CA GLY A 443 32.78 32.15 5.56
C GLY A 443 31.47 32.18 4.75
N GLN A 444 31.48 32.81 3.58
CA GLN A 444 30.33 32.86 2.68
C GLN A 444 30.22 31.55 1.88
N VAL A 445 29.04 30.94 1.92
CA VAL A 445 28.72 29.72 1.16
C VAL A 445 27.88 30.10 -0.06
N MET A 446 28.32 29.72 -1.25
CA MET A 446 27.60 29.94 -2.51
C MET A 446 27.42 28.63 -3.26
N THR A 447 26.42 28.55 -4.13
CA THR A 447 26.24 27.36 -4.99
C THR A 447 27.28 27.32 -6.10
N GLY A 448 27.55 26.14 -6.65
CA GLY A 448 28.46 25.97 -7.79
C GLY A 448 28.03 26.79 -9.02
N LYS A 449 26.74 26.99 -9.22
CA LYS A 449 26.21 27.94 -10.22
C LYS A 449 26.62 29.38 -9.90
N GLN A 450 26.33 29.85 -8.69
CA GLN A 450 26.68 31.21 -8.26
C GLN A 450 28.18 31.47 -8.36
N TYR A 451 29.00 30.45 -8.08
CA TYR A 451 30.45 30.50 -8.26
C TYR A 451 30.84 30.70 -9.72
N VAL A 452 30.24 29.96 -10.67
CA VAL A 452 30.51 30.11 -12.10
C VAL A 452 30.00 31.45 -12.63
N ASP A 453 28.79 31.87 -12.25
CA ASP A 453 28.21 33.17 -12.64
C ASP A 453 29.07 34.34 -12.13
N LEU A 454 29.57 34.26 -10.89
CA LEU A 454 30.52 35.23 -10.32
C LEU A 454 31.83 35.28 -11.10
N CYS A 455 32.40 34.12 -11.46
CA CYS A 455 33.62 34.07 -12.26
C CYS A 455 33.40 34.71 -13.65
N ILE A 456 32.27 34.45 -14.31
CA ILE A 456 31.96 35.10 -15.60
C ILE A 456 31.86 36.63 -15.42
N ALA A 457 31.16 37.09 -14.38
CA ALA A 457 31.02 38.52 -14.08
C ALA A 457 32.36 39.20 -13.74
N GLU A 458 33.29 38.48 -13.12
CA GLU A 458 34.64 38.95 -12.80
C GLU A 458 35.60 38.98 -14.02
N GLY A 459 35.18 38.45 -15.17
CA GLY A 459 35.94 38.51 -16.44
C GLY A 459 36.54 37.19 -16.92
N PHE A 460 36.30 36.08 -16.21
CA PHE A 460 36.77 34.77 -16.63
C PHE A 460 36.01 34.30 -17.88
N SER A 461 36.75 33.94 -18.94
CA SER A 461 36.15 33.71 -20.27
C SER A 461 36.76 32.55 -21.06
N GLN A 462 37.84 31.93 -20.56
CA GLN A 462 38.50 30.80 -21.24
C GLN A 462 38.62 29.59 -20.33
N ILE A 463 38.32 28.40 -20.84
CA ILE A 463 38.50 27.16 -20.08
C ILE A 463 39.71 26.42 -20.65
N VAL A 464 40.76 26.27 -19.84
CA VAL A 464 42.02 25.64 -20.25
C VAL A 464 42.24 24.34 -19.47
N PRO A 465 42.60 23.22 -20.13
CA PRO A 465 42.98 22.00 -19.43
C PRO A 465 44.34 22.20 -18.75
N SER A 466 44.40 21.92 -17.44
CA SER A 466 45.63 21.90 -16.66
C SER A 466 45.96 20.45 -16.27
N ARG A 467 47.20 20.01 -16.50
CA ARG A 467 47.64 18.65 -16.17
C ARG A 467 48.50 18.67 -14.92
N ARG A 468 48.14 17.85 -13.93
CA ARG A 468 48.98 17.56 -12.77
C ARG A 468 49.17 16.04 -12.69
N GLY A 469 50.28 15.54 -13.24
CA GLY A 469 50.50 14.11 -13.43
C GLY A 469 49.51 13.51 -14.45
N ASN A 470 48.93 12.34 -14.14
CA ASN A 470 47.92 11.67 -14.98
C ASN A 470 46.50 12.25 -14.84
N ALA A 471 46.27 13.24 -13.97
CA ALA A 471 44.97 13.86 -13.77
C ALA A 471 44.82 15.15 -14.61
N VAL A 472 43.71 15.25 -15.34
CA VAL A 472 43.31 16.47 -16.08
C VAL A 472 42.32 17.26 -15.21
N SER A 473 42.70 18.46 -14.80
CA SER A 473 41.79 19.45 -14.23
C SER A 473 41.49 20.53 -15.26
N TYR A 474 40.40 21.28 -15.06
CA TYR A 474 40.04 22.40 -15.94
C TYR A 474 40.11 23.69 -15.14
N LEU A 475 40.76 24.71 -15.68
CA LEU A 475 40.83 26.04 -15.09
C LEU A 475 39.95 26.98 -15.91
N PHE A 476 39.12 27.74 -15.22
CA PHE A 476 38.50 28.92 -15.77
C PHE A 476 39.48 30.08 -15.64
N VAL A 477 39.86 30.69 -16.74
CA VAL A 477 40.93 31.69 -16.82
C VAL A 477 40.36 33.04 -17.22
N ASP A 478 40.79 34.07 -16.51
CA ASP A 478 40.68 35.47 -16.95
C ASP A 478 41.94 35.82 -17.76
N PRO A 479 41.82 36.00 -19.10
CA PRO A 479 42.97 36.28 -19.95
C PRO A 479 43.60 37.65 -19.72
N LYS A 480 42.94 38.57 -18.99
CA LYS A 480 43.48 39.90 -18.68
C LYS A 480 44.31 39.94 -17.40
N ARG A 481 44.01 39.05 -16.44
CA ARG A 481 44.64 39.03 -15.11
C ARG A 481 45.55 37.82 -14.88
N ASP A 482 45.59 36.88 -15.83
CA ASP A 482 46.30 35.61 -15.74
C ASP A 482 45.97 34.83 -14.46
N LEU A 483 44.69 34.91 -14.05
CA LEU A 483 44.15 34.22 -12.88
C LEU A 483 43.35 33.01 -13.33
N GLY A 484 43.63 31.85 -12.73
CA GLY A 484 42.94 30.60 -13.00
C GLY A 484 42.16 30.09 -11.79
N ARG A 485 40.87 29.80 -11.96
CA ARG A 485 40.00 29.19 -10.95
C ARG A 485 39.62 27.77 -11.33
N PRO A 486 39.65 26.79 -10.41
CA PRO A 486 39.39 25.39 -10.76
C PRO A 486 37.91 25.12 -11.01
N LEU A 487 37.62 24.48 -12.14
CA LEU A 487 36.32 23.89 -12.47
C LEU A 487 36.39 22.36 -12.33
N LYS A 488 35.30 21.77 -11.84
CA LYS A 488 35.22 20.32 -11.61
C LYS A 488 34.17 19.70 -12.51
N VAL A 489 34.54 18.57 -13.12
CA VAL A 489 33.63 17.74 -13.94
C VAL A 489 32.53 17.14 -13.06
N LYS A 490 32.90 16.58 -11.90
CA LYS A 490 31.98 15.86 -11.00
C LYS A 490 30.88 16.74 -10.38
N ASP A 491 31.16 18.03 -10.22
CA ASP A 491 30.28 18.96 -9.50
C ASP A 491 29.42 19.79 -10.49
N GLY A 492 29.44 19.45 -11.79
CA GLY A 492 28.65 20.11 -12.84
C GLY A 492 29.12 21.52 -13.25
N THR A 493 30.07 22.11 -12.52
CA THR A 493 30.55 23.50 -12.74
C THR A 493 31.30 23.68 -14.05
N LEU A 494 32.02 22.65 -14.53
CA LEU A 494 32.68 22.70 -15.84
C LEU A 494 31.68 22.74 -17.00
N ASP A 495 30.68 21.85 -16.96
CA ASP A 495 29.71 21.72 -18.04
C ASP A 495 28.77 22.93 -18.09
N TYR A 496 28.42 23.48 -16.92
CA TYR A 496 27.67 24.74 -16.83
C TYR A 496 28.48 25.93 -17.36
N ALA A 497 29.77 26.06 -16.99
CA ALA A 497 30.62 27.12 -17.52
C ALA A 497 30.80 27.02 -19.05
N ARG A 498 30.98 25.81 -19.59
CA ARG A 498 31.02 25.58 -21.05
C ARG A 498 29.71 25.97 -21.73
N ALA A 499 28.57 25.62 -21.15
CA ALA A 499 27.26 25.98 -21.68
C ALA A 499 27.09 27.51 -21.72
N CYS A 500 27.41 28.21 -20.64
CA CYS A 500 27.32 29.68 -20.57
C CYS A 500 28.23 30.40 -21.59
N LEU A 501 29.43 29.88 -21.87
CA LEU A 501 30.34 30.44 -22.87
C LEU A 501 29.94 30.13 -24.31
N SER A 502 29.13 29.08 -24.53
CA SER A 502 28.65 28.66 -25.85
C SER A 502 27.35 29.36 -26.29
N THR A 503 26.68 30.06 -25.38
CA THR A 503 25.50 30.87 -25.69
C THR A 503 25.95 32.26 -26.15
N PRO A 504 25.62 32.72 -27.37
CA PRO A 504 25.94 34.07 -27.80
C PRO A 504 25.27 35.08 -26.86
N ALA A 505 26.07 35.97 -26.27
CA ALA A 505 25.68 36.76 -25.12
C ALA A 505 24.66 37.86 -25.48
N GLU A 506 23.39 37.66 -25.11
CA GLU A 506 22.46 38.76 -24.87
C GLU A 506 22.88 39.42 -23.55
N ARG A 507 23.80 40.38 -23.65
CA ARG A 507 24.34 41.11 -22.49
C ARG A 507 23.33 42.16 -22.05
N VAL A 508 22.52 41.83 -21.04
CA VAL A 508 21.75 42.81 -20.29
C VAL A 508 22.74 43.65 -19.44
N PRO A 509 22.76 44.99 -19.54
CA PRO A 509 23.53 45.82 -18.63
C PRO A 509 22.87 45.84 -17.25
N ALA A 510 23.69 45.69 -16.23
CA ALA A 510 23.29 45.77 -14.83
C ALA A 510 22.72 47.17 -14.51
N TYR A 511 21.62 47.15 -13.75
CA TYR A 511 21.04 48.29 -13.04
C TYR A 511 22.11 49.07 -12.25
N ALA A 512 21.99 50.39 -12.28
CA ALA A 512 22.53 51.30 -11.27
C ALA A 512 21.52 51.46 -10.12
#